data_AF-A0A2A4MNP1-F1
#
_entry.id   AF-A0A2A4MNP1-F1
#
_cell.length_a   1.000
_cell.length_b   1.000
_cell.length_c   1.000
_cell.angle_alpha   90.00
_cell.angle_beta   90.00
_cell.angle_gamma   90.00
#
_symmetry.space_group_name_H-M   'P 1'
#
loop_
_entity.id
_entity.type
_entity.pdbx_description
1 polymer ?
#
loop_
_entity_poly.entity_id
_entity_poly.type
_entity_poly.pdbx_seq_one_letter_code
_entity_poly.pdbx_strand_id
1 'polypeptide(L)' 'MDALIAIIPKLSGHLILVSNETNMGIMPMGELSRQYCDQIGVLHQRIAAVFDRVIFTVAGLPHVLKGKL' A
#
# COMPACT_ATOMS: atom_id res chain seq x y z
N MET A 1 7.31 -9.95 -4.80
CA MET A 1 6.77 -8.58 -4.98
C MET A 1 6.99 -8.07 -6.40
N ASP A 2 8.11 -8.38 -7.03
CA ASP A 2 8.50 -7.81 -8.34
C ASP A 2 7.52 -8.18 -9.47
N ALA A 3 6.96 -9.39 -9.44
CA ALA A 3 5.97 -9.82 -10.44
C ALA A 3 4.71 -8.93 -10.44
N LEU A 4 4.22 -8.52 -9.26
CA LEU A 4 3.06 -7.64 -9.14
C LEU A 4 3.38 -6.24 -9.67
N ILE A 5 4.52 -5.68 -9.27
CA ILE A 5 4.96 -4.36 -9.74
C ILE A 5 5.18 -4.36 -11.26
N ALA A 6 5.70 -5.44 -11.83
CA ALA A 6 5.96 -5.56 -13.25
C ALA A 6 4.69 -5.70 -14.11
N ILE A 7 3.58 -6.22 -13.55
CA ILE A 7 2.33 -6.39 -14.29
C ILE A 7 1.43 -5.15 -14.22
N ILE A 8 1.46 -4.39 -13.11
CA ILE A 8 0.59 -3.21 -12.91
C ILE A 8 0.59 -2.25 -14.12
N PRO A 9 1.74 -1.82 -14.67
CA PRO A 9 1.76 -0.89 -15.81
C PRO A 9 1.24 -1.49 -17.13
N LYS A 10 1.11 -2.81 -17.20
CA LYS A 10 0.67 -3.54 -18.41
C LYS A 10 -0.82 -3.84 -18.42
N LEU A 11 -1.50 -3.65 -17.28
CA LEU A 11 -2.93 -3.92 -17.16
C LEU A 11 -3.72 -2.81 -17.87
N SER A 12 -4.63 -3.20 -18.74
CA SER A 12 -5.60 -2.29 -19.34
C SER A 12 -6.79 -2.08 -18.40
N GLY A 13 -7.23 -0.84 -18.25
CA GLY A 13 -8.40 -0.48 -17.45
C GLY A 13 -8.07 0.30 -16.18
N HIS A 14 -9.10 0.60 -15.39
CA HIS A 14 -8.94 1.35 -14.14
C HIS A 14 -8.66 0.40 -12.97
N LEU A 15 -7.40 0.33 -12.56
CA LEU A 15 -6.98 -0.54 -11.47
C LEU A 15 -7.16 0.16 -10.12
N ILE A 16 -7.95 -0.45 -9.24
CA ILE A 16 -8.08 -0.05 -7.84
C ILE A 16 -7.52 -1.17 -6.97
N LEU A 17 -6.48 -0.87 -6.19
CA LEU A 17 -5.90 -1.79 -5.23
C LEU A 17 -6.16 -1.26 -3.82
N VAL A 18 -6.77 -2.10 -2.98
CA VAL A 18 -7.11 -1.77 -1.60
C VAL A 18 -6.26 -2.64 -0.68
N SER A 19 -5.61 -2.00 0.29
CA SER A 19 -4.85 -2.66 1.33
C SER A 19 -5.07 -1.94 2.66
N ASN A 20 -4.81 -2.62 3.76
CA ASN A 20 -4.87 -2.06 5.11
C ASN A 20 -3.54 -1.39 5.48
N GLU A 21 -3.61 -0.37 6.33
CA GLU A 21 -2.44 0.17 7.03
C GLU A 21 -2.33 -0.52 8.40
N THR A 22 -1.16 -1.05 8.72
CA THR A 22 -0.93 -1.84 9.95
C THR A 22 0.21 -1.32 10.82
N ASN A 23 0.96 -0.34 10.34
CA ASN A 23 2.19 0.15 10.99
C ASN A 23 2.00 1.46 11.77
N MET A 24 0.75 1.90 12.00
CA MET A 24 0.41 3.09 12.80
C MET A 24 0.15 2.80 14.29
N GLY A 25 0.51 1.60 14.76
CA GLY A 25 0.29 1.15 16.12
C GLY A 25 1.58 0.77 16.85
N ILE A 26 1.42 -0.01 17.93
CA ILE A 26 2.55 -0.55 18.69
C ILE A 26 3.23 -1.65 17.88
N MET A 27 4.57 -1.66 17.87
CA MET A 27 5.35 -2.72 17.22
C MET A 27 5.03 -4.09 17.85
N PRO A 28 4.74 -5.12 17.04
CA PRO A 28 4.40 -6.42 17.58
C PRO A 28 5.63 -7.11 18.21
N MET A 29 5.37 -7.87 19.28
CA MET A 29 6.42 -8.58 20.03
C MET A 29 6.91 -9.84 19.32
N GLY A 30 6.11 -10.43 18.43
CA GLY A 30 6.47 -11.62 17.66
C GLY A 30 7.39 -11.29 16.49
N GLU A 31 8.43 -12.11 16.28
CA GLU A 31 9.37 -11.93 15.16
C GLU A 31 8.66 -11.98 13.80
N LEU A 32 7.81 -12.99 13.59
CA LEU A 32 7.03 -13.12 12.36
C LEU A 32 6.14 -11.89 12.12
N SER A 33 5.52 -11.37 13.18
CA SER A 33 4.67 -10.19 13.08
C SER A 33 5.45 -8.93 12.71
N ARG A 34 6.68 -8.77 13.23
CA ARG A 34 7.57 -7.67 12.82
C ARG A 34 7.98 -7.80 11.36
N GLN A 35 8.40 -8.99 10.95
CA GLN A 35 8.75 -9.25 9.56
C GLN A 35 7.58 -8.95 8.63
N TYR A 36 6.36 -9.33 9.01
CA TYR A 36 5.15 -8.98 8.26
C TYR A 36 4.97 -7.46 8.14
N CYS A 37 5.04 -6.72 9.25
CA CYS A 37 4.94 -5.26 9.29
C CYS A 37 5.98 -4.57 8.39
N ASP A 38 7.22 -5.05 8.40
CA ASP A 38 8.29 -4.52 7.57
C ASP A 38 8.01 -4.80 6.08
N GLN A 39 7.66 -6.04 5.73
CA GLN A 39 7.43 -6.43 4.35
C GLN A 39 6.17 -5.76 3.76
N ILE A 40 5.10 -5.61 4.53
CA ILE A 40 3.88 -4.94 4.03
C ILE A 40 4.15 -3.45 3.78
N GLY A 41 4.92 -2.78 4.65
CA GLY A 41 5.33 -1.40 4.45
C GLY A 41 6.19 -1.22 3.19
N VAL A 42 7.16 -2.10 2.96
CA VAL A 42 7.96 -2.11 1.73
C VAL A 42 7.07 -2.32 0.50
N LEU A 43 6.11 -3.24 0.56
CA LEU A 43 5.17 -3.48 -0.55
C LEU A 43 4.33 -2.23 -0.86
N HIS A 44 3.75 -1.59 0.15
CA HIS A 44 2.94 -0.39 -0.03
C HIS A 44 3.74 0.74 -0.66
N GLN A 45 4.97 0.99 -0.21
CA GLN A 45 5.85 2.01 -0.80
C GLN A 45 6.13 1.73 -2.28
N ARG A 46 6.41 0.47 -2.64
CA ARG A 46 6.68 0.07 -4.02
C ARG A 46 5.45 0.19 -4.92
N ILE A 47 4.27 -0.19 -4.43
CA ILE A 47 3.01 -0.03 -5.17
C ILE A 47 2.66 1.46 -5.33
N ALA A 48 2.76 2.25 -4.26
CA ALA A 48 2.47 3.68 -4.28
C ALA A 48 3.34 4.46 -5.31
N ALA A 49 4.57 4.01 -5.55
CA ALA A 49 5.44 4.60 -6.55
C ALA A 49 4.87 4.48 -7.97
N VAL A 50 4.22 3.37 -8.32
CA VAL A 50 3.72 3.09 -9.68
C VAL A 50 2.25 3.43 -9.91
N PHE A 51 1.48 3.74 -8.86
CA PHE A 51 0.09 4.19 -8.97
C PHE A 51 0.00 5.72 -9.13
N ASP A 52 -0.93 6.20 -9.96
CA ASP A 52 -1.15 7.64 -10.14
C ASP A 52 -1.76 8.32 -8.91
N ARG A 53 -2.60 7.58 -8.17
CA ARG A 53 -3.36 8.04 -7.02
C ARG A 53 -3.15 7.12 -5.83
N VAL A 54 -2.87 7.71 -4.67
CA VAL A 54 -2.77 6.98 -3.39
C VAL A 54 -3.61 7.70 -2.35
N ILE A 55 -4.59 6.99 -1.79
CA ILE A 55 -5.50 7.52 -0.78
C ILE A 55 -5.35 6.66 0.48
N PHE A 56 -5.13 7.34 1.60
CA PHE A 56 -5.27 6.74 2.92
C PHE A 56 -6.64 7.14 3.50
N THR A 57 -7.45 6.16 3.91
CA THR A 57 -8.81 6.42 4.38
C THR A 57 -8.90 6.26 5.89
N VAL A 58 -9.38 7.30 6.58
CA VAL A 58 -9.56 7.30 8.04
C VAL A 58 -11.00 7.68 8.37
N ALA A 59 -11.72 6.82 9.11
CA ALA A 59 -13.14 7.03 9.44
C ALA A 59 -14.03 7.34 8.21
N GLY A 60 -13.71 6.73 7.05
CA GLY A 60 -14.42 6.96 5.78
C GLY A 60 -14.02 8.24 5.04
N LEU A 61 -13.13 9.05 5.60
CA LEU A 61 -12.64 10.28 4.99
C LEU A 61 -11.32 10.04 4.23
N PRO A 62 -11.20 10.53 2.99
CA PRO A 62 -10.00 10.32 2.18
C PRO A 62 -8.91 11.34 2.56
N HIS A 63 -7.71 10.84 2.77
CA HIS A 63 -6.48 11.61 2.84
C HIS A 63 -5.62 11.29 1.60
N VAL A 64 -5.52 12.24 0.67
CA VAL A 64 -4.81 12.04 -0.60
C VAL A 64 -3.32 12.23 -0.37
N LEU A 65 -2.57 11.13 -0.46
CA LEU A 65 -1.10 11.13 -0.32
C LEU A 65 -0.40 11.41 -1.65
N LYS A 66 -1.01 11.01 -2.78
CA LYS A 66 -0.49 11.22 -4.13
C LYS A 66 -1.65 11.43 -5.11
N GLY A 67 -1.47 12.34 -6.07
CA GLY A 67 -2.46 12.65 -7.10
C GLY A 67 -3.55 13.60 -6.62
N LYS A 68 -4.75 13.48 -7.18
CA LYS A 68 -5.95 14.27 -6.85
C LYS A 68 -7.18 13.36 -6.73
N LEU A 69 -8.14 13.72 -5.88
CA LEU A 69 -9.47 13.08 -5.81
C LEU A 69 -10.27 13.35 -7.08
#